data_AF-C9RCP9-F1
#
_entry.id   AF-C9RCP9-F1
#
_cell.length_a   1.000
_cell.length_b   1.000
_cell.length_c   1.000
_cell.angle_alpha   90.00
_cell.angle_beta   90.00
_cell.angle_gamma   90.00
#
_symmetry.space_group_name_H-M   'P 1'
#
loop_
_entity.id
_entity.type
_entity.pdbx_description
1 polymer ?
#
loop_
_entity_poly.entity_id
_entity_poly.type
_entity_poly.pdbx_seq_one_letter_code
_entity_poly.pdbx_strand_id
1 'polypeptide(L)'
;MAKAWVVNSDYDAYREIARAVVFQALRDAIKPKFVSSEGERRAVKEDALRFLRKAVEEDGYERLLFEVAGICARQALKWVSELQASQGEEPDQKGANDAFLSS
;
A
#
# COMPACT_ATOMS: atom_id res chain seq x y z
N MET A 1 -6.43 -40.54 22.21
CA MET A 1 -5.39 -39.53 22.46
C MET A 1 -5.43 -38.51 21.33
N ALA A 2 -5.95 -37.30 21.59
CA ALA A 2 -5.92 -36.23 20.60
C ALA A 2 -4.49 -35.66 20.56
N LYS A 3 -3.85 -35.69 19.39
CA LYS A 3 -2.61 -34.94 19.15
C LYS A 3 -2.94 -33.46 19.26
N ALA A 4 -2.53 -32.83 20.36
CA ALA A 4 -2.46 -31.39 20.44
C ALA A 4 -1.53 -30.92 19.32
N TRP A 5 -2.09 -30.25 18.31
CA TRP A 5 -1.31 -29.55 17.31
C TRP A 5 -0.56 -28.47 18.07
N VAL A 6 0.75 -28.64 18.21
CA VAL A 6 1.64 -27.58 18.69
C VAL A 6 1.47 -26.45 17.68
N VAL A 7 0.73 -25.41 18.08
CA VAL A 7 0.69 -24.15 17.34
C VAL A 7 2.11 -23.63 17.39
N ASN A 8 2.84 -23.79 16.27
CA ASN A 8 4.23 -23.42 16.16
C ASN A 8 4.31 -21.90 16.35
N SER A 9 4.84 -21.44 17.48
CA SER A 9 5.06 -20.02 17.79
C SER A 9 5.80 -19.28 16.68
N ASP A 10 6.65 -19.99 15.96
CA ASP A 10 7.43 -19.47 14.84
C ASP A 10 6.52 -19.03 13.68
N TYR A 11 5.42 -19.74 13.46
CA TYR A 11 4.46 -19.42 12.40
C TYR A 11 3.73 -18.10 12.68
N ASP A 12 3.43 -17.81 13.94
CA ASP A 12 2.85 -16.53 14.35
C ASP A 12 3.85 -15.38 14.18
N ALA A 13 5.14 -15.60 14.51
CA ALA A 13 6.20 -14.62 14.27
C ALA A 13 6.35 -14.29 12.77
N TYR A 14 6.33 -15.29 11.89
CA TYR A 14 6.38 -15.06 10.44
C TYR A 14 5.16 -14.29 9.92
N ARG A 15 3.96 -14.56 10.46
CA ARG A 15 2.74 -13.80 10.12
C ARG A 15 2.84 -12.34 10.52
N GLU A 16 3.37 -12.06 11.71
CA GLU A 16 3.56 -10.70 12.20
C GLU A 16 4.57 -9.92 11.34
N ILE A 17 5.70 -10.55 10.98
CA ILE A 17 6.69 -9.96 10.08
C ILE A 17 6.07 -9.68 8.71
N ALA A 18 5.37 -10.64 8.13
CA ALA A 18 4.72 -10.47 6.83
C ALA A 18 3.71 -9.32 6.84
N ARG A 19 2.89 -9.22 7.89
CA ARG A 19 1.95 -8.11 8.09
C ARG A 19 2.68 -6.77 8.20
N ALA A 20 3.78 -6.71 8.94
CA ALA A 20 4.57 -5.49 9.08
C ALA A 20 5.10 -5.01 7.72
N VAL A 21 5.65 -5.92 6.91
CA VAL A 21 6.14 -5.61 5.56
C VAL A 21 5.01 -5.11 4.66
N VAL A 22 3.87 -5.82 4.62
CA VAL A 22 2.71 -5.42 3.81
C VAL A 22 2.17 -4.05 4.25
N PHE A 23 2.03 -3.81 5.55
CA PHE A 23 1.55 -2.51 6.04
C PHE A 23 2.52 -1.37 5.76
N GLN A 24 3.82 -1.61 5.81
CA GLN A 24 4.81 -0.62 5.42
C GLN A 24 4.68 -0.26 3.93
N ALA A 25 4.58 -1.26 3.05
CA ALA A 25 4.37 -1.04 1.63
C ALA A 25 3.07 -0.25 1.35
N LEU A 26 1.97 -0.57 2.04
CA LEU A 26 0.72 0.18 1.90
C LEU A 26 0.86 1.64 2.34
N ARG A 27 1.54 1.90 3.46
CA ARG A 27 1.78 3.27 3.94
C ARG A 27 2.65 4.06 2.98
N ASP A 28 3.71 3.45 2.47
CA ASP A 28 4.65 4.07 1.53
C ASP A 28 4.00 4.32 0.16
N ALA A 29 3.12 3.44 -0.30
CA ALA A 29 2.36 3.68 -1.53
C ALA A 29 1.40 4.87 -1.42
N ILE A 30 0.89 5.19 -0.22
CA ILE A 30 -0.01 6.33 0.02
C ILE A 30 0.80 7.60 0.26
N LYS A 31 1.61 7.62 1.32
CA LYS A 31 2.35 8.79 1.79
C LYS A 31 3.60 8.34 2.56
N PRO A 32 4.75 8.18 1.89
CA PRO A 32 6.01 7.89 2.56
C PRO A 32 6.34 8.98 3.58
N LYS A 33 6.63 8.59 4.83
CA LYS A 33 6.85 9.54 5.94
C LYS A 33 8.32 9.73 6.32
N PHE A 34 9.12 8.67 6.29
CA PHE A 34 10.50 8.67 6.78
C PHE A 34 11.49 8.76 5.62
N VAL A 35 11.47 9.88 4.90
CA VAL A 35 12.32 10.15 3.73
C VAL A 35 12.97 11.52 3.87
N SER A 36 14.18 11.65 3.33
CA SER A 36 15.05 12.84 3.49
C SER A 36 14.86 13.87 2.38
N SER A 37 14.18 13.51 1.28
CA SER A 37 13.93 14.40 0.15
C SER A 37 12.65 14.05 -0.62
N GLU A 38 12.17 14.98 -1.43
CA GLU A 38 11.02 14.73 -2.32
C GLU A 38 11.35 13.71 -3.43
N GLY A 39 12.60 13.68 -3.91
CA GLY A 39 13.06 12.67 -4.86
C GLY A 39 12.99 11.26 -4.28
N GLU A 40 13.48 11.09 -3.05
CA GLU A 40 13.37 9.83 -2.30
C GLU A 40 11.93 9.46 -2.00
N ARG A 41 11.09 10.45 -1.64
CA ARG A 41 9.64 10.23 -1.46
C ARG A 41 9.00 9.63 -2.70
N ARG A 42 9.32 10.16 -3.89
CA ARG A 42 8.80 9.63 -5.16
C ARG A 42 9.28 8.20 -5.41
N ALA A 43 10.58 7.94 -5.23
CA ALA A 43 11.16 6.62 -5.43
C ALA A 43 10.54 5.56 -4.50
N VAL A 44 10.44 5.85 -3.20
CA VAL A 44 9.83 4.94 -2.20
C VAL A 44 8.37 4.65 -2.54
N LYS A 45 7.60 5.65 -2.96
CA LYS A 45 6.21 5.48 -3.39
C LYS A 45 6.11 4.56 -4.62
N GLU A 46 6.97 4.77 -5.62
CA GLU A 46 7.00 3.96 -6.84
C GLU A 46 7.38 2.51 -6.57
N ASP A 47 8.37 2.27 -5.70
CA ASP A 47 8.80 0.92 -5.32
C ASP A 47 7.71 0.21 -4.52
N ALA A 48 7.05 0.89 -3.59
CA ALA A 48 5.92 0.35 -2.86
C ALA A 48 4.77 -0.05 -3.80
N LEU A 49 4.43 0.81 -4.77
CA LEU A 49 3.41 0.48 -5.78
C LEU A 49 3.83 -0.71 -6.66
N ARG A 50 5.12 -0.81 -7.01
CA ARG A 50 5.66 -1.95 -7.76
C ARG A 50 5.53 -3.25 -6.97
N PHE A 51 5.86 -3.24 -5.69
CA PHE A 51 5.67 -4.37 -4.78
C PHE A 51 4.20 -4.83 -4.75
N LEU A 52 3.25 -3.89 -4.61
CA LEU A 52 1.82 -4.21 -4.58
C LEU A 52 1.34 -4.82 -5.92
N ARG A 53 1.81 -4.32 -7.06
CA ARG A 53 1.48 -4.88 -8.39
C ARG A 53 2.04 -6.28 -8.57
N LYS A 54 3.32 -6.49 -8.23
CA LYS A 54 3.98 -7.80 -8.29
C LYS A 54 3.23 -8.86 -7.49
N ALA A 55 2.73 -8.51 -6.29
CA ALA A 55 1.93 -9.42 -5.47
C ALA A 55 0.61 -9.88 -6.12
N VAL A 56 0.10 -9.17 -7.14
CA VAL A 56 -1.12 -9.51 -7.89
C VAL A 56 -0.81 -10.20 -9.22
N GLU A 57 0.28 -9.80 -9.87
CA GLU A 57 0.60 -10.15 -11.26
C GLU A 57 1.59 -11.31 -11.37
N GLU A 58 2.46 -11.48 -10.38
CA GLU A 58 3.56 -12.43 -10.40
C GLU A 58 3.40 -13.49 -9.30
N ASP A 59 3.95 -14.69 -9.54
CA ASP A 59 4.06 -15.74 -8.51
C ASP A 59 5.37 -15.58 -7.71
N GLY A 60 5.62 -14.36 -7.23
CA GLY A 60 6.83 -13.94 -6.53
C GLY A 60 6.74 -14.02 -5.00
N TYR A 61 7.84 -13.65 -4.31
CA TYR A 61 7.87 -13.61 -2.85
C TYR A 61 6.89 -12.56 -2.28
N GLU A 62 6.55 -11.53 -3.05
CA GLU A 62 5.56 -10.52 -2.69
C GLU A 62 4.19 -11.17 -2.47
N ARG A 63 3.77 -12.07 -3.38
CA ARG A 63 2.52 -12.82 -3.23
C ARG A 63 2.52 -13.67 -1.97
N LEU A 64 3.63 -14.38 -1.70
CA LEU A 64 3.78 -15.18 -0.49
C LEU A 64 3.66 -14.33 0.78
N LEU A 65 4.25 -13.13 0.81
CA LEU A 65 4.13 -12.22 1.96
C LEU A 65 2.66 -11.83 2.22
N PHE A 66 1.88 -11.58 1.17
CA PHE A 66 0.44 -11.30 1.30
C PHE A 66 -0.34 -12.53 1.80
N GLU A 67 -0.05 -13.72 1.27
CA GLU A 67 -0.69 -14.98 1.69
C GLU A 67 -0.40 -15.29 3.17
N VAL A 68 0.86 -15.18 3.58
CA VAL A 68 1.28 -15.36 4.98
C VAL A 68 0.65 -14.29 5.88
N ALA A 69 0.61 -13.03 5.44
CA ALA A 69 -0.03 -11.95 6.20
C ALA A 69 -1.54 -12.14 6.37
N GLY A 70 -2.17 -12.96 5.51
CA GLY A 70 -3.63 -13.15 5.45
C GLY A 70 -4.35 -11.96 4.82
N ILE A 71 -3.72 -11.26 3.87
CA ILE A 71 -4.23 -10.06 3.23
C ILE A 71 -4.40 -10.31 1.73
N CYS A 72 -5.54 -9.94 1.15
CA CYS A 72 -5.74 -10.04 -0.29
C CYS A 72 -5.01 -8.92 -1.04
N ALA A 73 -3.94 -9.27 -1.78
CA ALA A 73 -3.15 -8.32 -2.57
C ALA A 73 -3.99 -7.49 -3.55
N ARG A 74 -4.95 -8.12 -4.23
CA ARG A 74 -5.82 -7.45 -5.22
C ARG A 74 -6.72 -6.38 -4.58
N GLN A 75 -7.29 -6.68 -3.41
CA GLN A 75 -8.08 -5.70 -2.65
C GLN A 75 -7.21 -4.57 -2.12
N ALA A 76 -6.01 -4.88 -1.64
CA ALA A 76 -5.07 -3.89 -1.13
C ALA A 76 -4.61 -2.92 -2.22
N LEU A 77 -4.23 -3.44 -3.40
CA LEU A 77 -3.87 -2.61 -4.56
C LEU A 77 -5.03 -1.74 -5.04
N LYS A 78 -6.24 -2.30 -5.10
CA LYS A 78 -7.46 -1.55 -5.45
C LYS A 78 -7.68 -0.38 -4.50
N TRP A 79 -7.65 -0.64 -3.19
CA TRP A 79 -7.83 0.39 -2.15
C TRP A 79 -6.80 1.51 -2.25
N VAL A 80 -5.51 1.17 -2.45
CA VAL A 80 -4.45 2.18 -2.66
C VAL A 80 -4.72 3.02 -3.91
N SER A 81 -5.16 2.39 -5.00
CA SER A 81 -5.45 3.09 -6.26
C SER A 81 -6.61 4.07 -6.13
N GLU A 82 -7.68 3.68 -5.43
CA GLU A 82 -8.83 4.55 -5.14
C GLU A 82 -8.45 5.74 -4.26
N LEU A 83 -7.60 5.54 -3.26
CA LEU A 83 -7.07 6.62 -2.43
C LEU A 83 -6.18 7.59 -3.21
N GLN A 84 -5.40 7.11 -4.16
CA GLN A 84 -4.57 7.99 -4.99
C GLN A 84 -5.42 8.82 -5.96
N ALA A 85 -6.46 8.23 -6.54
CA ALA A 85 -7.39 8.94 -7.43
C ALA A 85 -8.11 10.09 -6.69
N SER A 86 -8.62 9.83 -5.48
CA SER A 86 -9.28 10.85 -4.65
C SER A 86 -8.36 11.96 -4.14
N GLN A 87 -7.05 11.74 -4.10
CA GLN A 87 -6.06 12.78 -3.75
C GLN A 87 -5.57 13.58 -4.98
N GLY A 88 -5.87 13.12 -6.20
CA GLY A 88 -5.56 13.82 -7.45
C GLY A 88 -6.68 14.74 -7.94
N GLU A 89 -7.88 14.62 -7.38
CA GLU A 89 -8.99 15.57 -7.61
C GLU A 89 -8.81 16.80 -6.70
N GLU A 90 -7.92 17.72 -7.09
CA GLU A 90 -8.09 19.11 -6.66
C GLU A 90 -9.34 19.67 -7.34
N PRO A 91 -10.26 20.32 -6.62
CA PRO A 91 -11.37 21.02 -7.25
C PRO A 91 -10.77 22.10 -8.15
N ASP A 92 -11.16 22.07 -9.43
CA ASP A 92 -10.74 23.00 -10.47
C ASP A 92 -11.14 24.44 -10.05
N GLN A 93 -10.27 25.13 -9.30
CA GLN A 93 -10.45 26.54 -8.88
C GLN A 93 -10.22 27.51 -10.05
N LYS A 94 -10.39 27.07 -11.29
CA LYS A 94 -10.34 27.94 -12.47
C LYS A 94 -11.66 28.65 -12.76
N GLY A 95 -12.78 28.24 -12.16
CA GLY A 95 -14.08 28.86 -12.38
C GLY A 95 -14.44 30.06 -11.48
N ALA A 96 -13.68 30.31 -10.40
CA ALA A 96 -14.06 31.33 -9.41
C ALA A 96 -13.49 32.73 -9.68
N ASN A 97 -12.40 32.85 -10.45
CA ASN A 97 -11.76 34.14 -10.74
C ASN A 97 -12.39 34.89 -11.92
N ASP A 98 -13.07 34.20 -12.84
CA ASP A 98 -13.71 34.86 -13.99
C ASP A 98 -15.07 35.51 -13.64
N ALA A 99 -15.71 35.07 -12.55
CA ALA A 99 -16.94 35.68 -12.04
C ALA A 99 -16.70 36.98 -11.26
N PHE A 100 -15.53 37.14 -10.62
CA PHE A 100 -15.22 38.31 -9.79
C PHE A 100 -14.75 39.52 -10.61
N LEU A 101 -14.18 39.30 -11.79
CA LEU A 101 -13.71 40.38 -12.69
C LEU A 101 -14.79 40.89 -13.67
N SER A 102 -15.99 40.30 -13.60
CA SER A 102 -17.14 40.66 -14.44
C SER A 102 -18.25 41.39 -13.67
N SER A 103 -18.01 41.78 -12.41
CA SER A 103 -18.97 42.49 -11.54
C SER A 103 -18.60 43.95 -11.32
#